data_AF-A0A6P2B949-F1
#
_entry.id   AF-A0A6P2B949-F1
#
_cell.length_a   1.000
_cell.length_b   1.000
_cell.length_c   1.000
_cell.angle_alpha   90.00
_cell.angle_beta   90.00
_cell.angle_gamma   90.00
#
_symmetry.space_group_name_H-M   'P 1'
#
loop_
_entity.id
_entity.type
_entity.pdbx_description
1 polymer ?
#
loop_
_entity_poly.entity_id
_entity_poly.type
_entity_poly.pdbx_seq_one_letter_code
_entity_poly.pdbx_strand_id
1 'polypeptide(L)'
;MAVKVGSVTARRALASLGANIKTARLKRRISVKGFAERAGVSERTITRLEKGDDGVSMGTLAMACLVLGEINRISEFLDPGLDDTGLLLDRESLPKRIDRRRNTGSKAGDDNQRPSSAEDDDEEGVGF
;
A
#
# COMPACT_ATOMS: atom_id res chain seq x y z
N MET A 1 1.42 -10.94 24.88
CA MET A 1 2.79 -11.45 25.10
C MET A 1 3.75 -10.33 24.72
N ALA A 2 4.62 -9.85 25.62
CA ALA A 2 5.56 -8.78 25.29
C ALA A 2 6.78 -9.40 24.59
N VAL A 3 7.05 -9.00 23.35
CA VAL A 3 8.24 -9.42 22.62
C VAL A 3 9.42 -8.65 23.18
N LYS A 4 10.33 -9.33 23.88
CA LYS A 4 11.59 -8.72 24.33
C LYS A 4 12.55 -8.64 23.15
N VAL A 5 13.02 -7.44 22.84
CA VAL A 5 13.97 -7.22 21.75
C VAL A 5 15.37 -7.66 22.20
N GLY A 6 15.78 -8.84 21.74
CA GLY A 6 17.09 -9.44 22.06
C GLY A 6 18.29 -8.74 21.39
N SER A 7 18.09 -8.15 20.21
CA SER A 7 19.16 -7.50 19.44
C SER A 7 19.54 -6.12 19.99
N VAL A 8 20.84 -5.87 20.15
CA VAL A 8 21.39 -4.57 20.57
C VAL A 8 21.08 -3.47 19.55
N THR A 9 21.17 -3.77 18.26
CA THR A 9 20.92 -2.79 17.19
C THR A 9 19.45 -2.37 17.18
N ALA A 10 18.54 -3.34 17.29
CA ALA A 10 17.11 -3.07 17.36
C ALA A 10 16.72 -2.24 18.60
N ARG A 11 17.28 -2.54 19.79
CA ARG A 11 17.06 -1.71 20.99
C ARG A 11 17.55 -0.27 20.81
N ARG A 12 18.72 -0.08 20.18
CA ARG A 12 19.24 1.26 19.89
C ARG A 12 18.35 2.02 18.91
N ALA A 13 17.83 1.34 17.88
CA ALA A 13 16.88 1.93 16.94
C ALA A 13 15.59 2.39 17.65
N LEU A 14 15.03 1.56 18.54
CA LEU A 14 13.86 1.93 19.34
C LEU A 14 14.14 3.11 20.27
N ALA A 15 15.29 3.13 20.94
CA ALA A 15 15.70 4.25 21.78
C ALA A 15 15.83 5.57 20.99
N SER A 16 16.40 5.51 19.78
CA SER A 16 16.49 6.66 18.87
C SER A 16 15.10 7.13 18.43
N LEU A 17 14.22 6.20 18.06
CA LEU A 17 12.82 6.51 17.71
C LEU A 17 12.10 7.23 18.86
N GLY A 18 12.21 6.71 20.09
CA GLY A 18 11.63 7.33 21.28
C GLY A 18 12.17 8.75 21.52
N ALA A 19 13.48 8.96 21.39
CA ALA A 19 14.10 10.27 21.51
C ALA A 19 13.62 11.26 20.44
N ASN A 20 13.41 10.79 19.21
CA ASN A 20 12.85 11.59 18.12
C ASN A 20 11.41 12.01 18.41
N ILE A 21 10.57 11.11 18.94
CA ILE A 21 9.20 11.41 19.36
C ILE A 21 9.19 12.46 20.48
N LYS A 22 10.06 12.31 21.49
CA LYS A 22 10.21 13.29 22.56
C LYS A 22 10.59 14.66 22.01
N THR A 23 11.56 14.71 21.10
CA THR A 23 12.01 15.95 20.46
C THR A 23 10.87 16.58 19.65
N ALA A 24 10.14 15.78 18.88
CA ALA A 24 8.98 16.20 18.11
C ALA A 24 7.86 16.78 19.00
N ARG A 25 7.61 16.18 20.17
CA ARG A 25 6.66 16.70 21.16
C ARG A 25 7.11 18.04 21.75
N LEU A 26 8.37 18.13 22.17
CA LEU A 26 8.93 19.35 22.76
C LEU A 26 8.94 20.52 21.78
N LYS A 27 9.32 20.28 20.52
CA LYS A 27 9.28 21.30 19.45
C LYS A 27 7.88 21.87 19.23
N ARG A 28 6.83 21.06 19.45
CA ARG A 28 5.42 21.47 19.35
C ARG A 28 4.85 22.04 20.66
N ARG A 29 5.66 22.20 21.71
CA ARG A 29 5.27 22.71 23.04
C ARG A 29 4.13 21.91 23.68
N ILE A 30 4.13 20.60 23.47
CA ILE A 30 3.11 19.70 24.00
C ILE A 30 3.60 19.14 25.35
N SER A 31 2.81 19.28 26.41
CA SER A 31 3.08 18.63 27.70
C SER A 31 2.88 17.10 27.61
N VAL A 32 3.53 16.34 28.48
CA VAL A 32 3.36 14.87 28.54
C VAL A 32 1.89 14.52 28.80
N LYS A 33 1.26 15.20 29.76
CA LYS A 33 -0.16 15.05 30.08
C LYS A 33 -1.07 15.31 28.87
N GLY A 34 -0.92 16.46 28.21
CA GLY A 34 -1.73 16.79 27.05
C GLY A 34 -1.42 15.93 25.81
N PHE A 35 -0.25 15.30 25.76
CA PHE A 35 0.05 14.30 24.74
C PHE A 35 -0.66 12.98 25.02
N ALA A 36 -0.60 12.53 26.27
CA ALA A 36 -1.23 11.30 26.74
C ALA A 36 -2.76 11.36 26.57
N GLU A 37 -3.39 12.47 26.95
CA GLU A 37 -4.83 12.72 26.77
C GLU A 37 -5.25 12.62 25.31
N ARG A 38 -4.53 13.29 24.39
CA ARG A 38 -4.84 13.25 22.96
C ARG A 38 -4.55 11.91 22.30
N ALA A 39 -3.54 11.19 22.79
CA ALA A 39 -3.22 9.84 22.31
C ALA A 39 -4.11 8.75 22.95
N GLY A 40 -4.95 9.10 23.92
CA GLY A 40 -5.85 8.16 24.60
C GLY A 40 -5.15 7.16 25.51
N VAL A 41 -3.99 7.52 26.08
CA VAL A 41 -3.17 6.61 26.91
C VAL A 41 -2.70 7.29 28.20
N SER A 42 -2.10 6.53 29.11
CA SER A 42 -1.52 7.08 30.34
C SER A 42 -0.22 7.85 30.09
N GLU A 43 0.11 8.83 30.95
CA GLU A 43 1.39 9.54 30.93
C GLU A 43 2.60 8.59 31.07
N ARG A 44 2.42 7.49 31.81
CA ARG A 44 3.43 6.43 31.95
C ARG A 44 3.71 5.75 30.62
N THR A 45 2.67 5.50 29.81
CA THR A 45 2.80 4.92 28.48
C THR A 45 3.57 5.85 27.55
N ILE A 46 3.26 7.15 27.55
CA ILE A 46 4.02 8.14 26.79
C ILE A 46 5.49 8.19 27.21
N THR A 47 5.75 8.16 28.52
CA THR A 47 7.13 8.17 29.03
C THR A 47 7.92 6.93 28.61
N ARG A 48 7.25 5.77 28.53
CA ARG A 48 7.85 4.52 28.00
C ARG A 48 8.10 4.62 26.49
N LEU A 49 7.15 5.15 25.75
CA LEU A 49 7.28 5.40 24.30
C LEU A 49 8.49 6.30 24.00
N GLU A 50 8.63 7.41 24.73
CA GLU A 50 9.77 8.33 24.57
C GLU A 50 11.13 7.71 24.94
N LYS A 51 11.14 6.62 25.72
CA LYS A 51 12.34 5.87 26.05
C LYS A 51 12.65 4.76 25.05
N GLY A 52 11.76 4.48 24.09
CA GLY A 52 11.92 3.38 23.14
C GLY A 52 11.66 2.00 23.75
N ASP A 53 10.75 1.92 24.72
CA ASP A 53 10.34 0.66 25.35
C ASP A 53 9.62 -0.26 24.34
N ASP A 54 10.09 -1.49 24.21
CA ASP A 54 9.60 -2.51 23.28
C ASP A 54 8.24 -3.12 23.67
N GLY A 55 7.79 -2.88 24.90
CA GLY A 55 6.47 -3.28 25.38
C GLY A 55 5.35 -2.29 25.05
N VAL A 56 5.66 -1.17 24.39
CA VAL A 56 4.64 -0.21 23.93
C VAL A 56 3.98 -0.73 22.66
N SER A 57 2.64 -0.70 22.62
CA SER A 57 1.90 -1.21 21.46
C SER A 57 2.12 -0.34 20.22
N MET A 58 2.13 -0.97 19.05
CA MET A 58 2.21 -0.25 17.77
C MET A 58 1.07 0.77 17.61
N GLY A 59 -0.13 0.46 18.12
CA GLY A 59 -1.26 1.40 18.14
C GLY A 59 -0.98 2.67 18.94
N THR A 60 -0.25 2.57 20.06
CA THR A 60 0.17 3.75 20.84
C THR A 60 1.12 4.63 20.02
N LEU A 61 2.09 4.01 19.33
CA LEU A 61 3.01 4.72 18.45
C LEU A 61 2.24 5.42 17.31
N ALA A 62 1.27 4.74 16.69
CA ALA A 62 0.43 5.32 15.65
C ALA A 62 -0.37 6.53 16.14
N MET A 63 -1.02 6.43 17.30
CA MET A 63 -1.72 7.55 17.92
C MET A 63 -0.79 8.71 18.27
N ALA A 64 0.42 8.42 18.76
CA ALA A 64 1.42 9.45 19.03
C ALA A 64 1.81 10.20 17.74
N CYS A 65 2.06 9.48 16.64
CA CYS A 65 2.34 10.10 15.34
C CYS A 65 1.15 10.90 14.81
N LEU A 66 -0.08 10.42 14.99
CA LEU A 66 -1.30 11.16 14.65
C LEU A 66 -1.38 12.50 15.40
N VAL A 67 -1.17 12.49 16.72
CA VAL A 67 -1.19 13.72 17.54
C VAL A 67 -0.05 14.69 17.17
N LEU A 68 1.07 14.16 16.68
CA LEU A 68 2.17 14.98 16.15
C LEU A 68 1.91 15.49 14.72
N GLY A 69 0.90 14.97 14.02
CA GLY A 69 0.61 15.29 12.61
C GLY A 69 1.55 14.60 11.62
N GLU A 70 2.18 13.50 12.02
CA GLU A 70 3.17 12.74 11.24
C GLU A 70 2.65 11.34 10.88
N ILE A 71 1.33 11.15 10.76
CA ILE A 71 0.73 9.84 10.50
C ILE A 71 1.22 9.24 9.17
N ASN A 72 1.46 10.09 8.17
CA ASN A 72 1.93 9.67 6.85
C ASN A 72 3.28 8.96 6.91
N ARG A 73 4.14 9.32 7.88
CA ARG A 73 5.44 8.63 8.06
C ARG A 73 5.28 7.16 8.42
N ILE A 74 4.15 6.75 8.98
CA ILE A 74 3.86 5.34 9.28
C ILE A 74 3.36 4.63 8.02
N SER A 75 2.51 5.28 7.21
CA SER A 75 2.03 4.66 5.97
C SER A 75 3.11 4.55 4.89
N GLU A 76 4.04 5.50 4.86
CA GLU A 76 5.19 5.51 3.94
C GLU A 76 6.36 4.67 4.47
N PHE A 77 6.25 4.13 5.70
CA PHE A 77 7.29 3.31 6.30
C PHE A 77 7.40 1.99 5.53
N LEU A 78 8.45 1.85 4.72
CA LEU A 78 8.67 0.74 3.79
C LEU A 78 7.71 0.71 2.59
N ASP A 79 7.35 1.88 2.06
CA ASP A 79 6.73 1.95 0.73
C ASP A 79 7.67 1.31 -0.32
N PRO A 80 7.23 0.29 -1.08
CA PRO A 80 8.05 -0.35 -2.11
C PRO A 80 8.60 0.61 -3.16
N GLY A 81 7.90 1.71 -3.45
CA GLY A 81 8.36 2.73 -4.39
C GLY A 81 9.54 3.57 -3.87
N LEU A 82 9.76 3.55 -2.55
CA LEU A 82 10.83 4.28 -1.85
C LEU A 82 11.87 3.32 -1.23
N ASP A 83 11.70 2.00 -1.39
CA ASP A 83 12.63 0.98 -0.90
C ASP A 83 13.70 0.69 -1.97
N ASP A 84 14.85 1.34 -1.83
CA ASP A 84 16.02 1.13 -2.70
C ASP A 84 16.42 -0.34 -2.83
N THR A 85 16.27 -1.13 -1.75
CA THR A 85 16.61 -2.56 -1.77
C THR A 85 15.59 -3.33 -2.60
N GLY A 86 14.30 -3.04 -2.42
CA GLY A 86 13.22 -3.59 -3.24
C GLY A 86 13.41 -3.28 -4.72
N LEU A 87 13.70 -2.02 -5.06
CA LEU A 87 13.95 -1.60 -6.44
C LEU A 87 15.16 -2.31 -7.08
N LEU A 88 16.20 -2.59 -6.29
CA LEU A 88 17.39 -3.31 -6.77
C LEU A 88 17.07 -4.79 -7.04
N LEU A 89 16.27 -5.44 -6.19
CA LEU A 89 15.79 -6.81 -6.41
C LEU A 89 14.86 -6.90 -7.64
N ASP A 90 14.00 -5.90 -7.85
CA ASP A 90 13.14 -5.81 -9.02
C ASP A 90 13.96 -5.69 -10.32
N ARG A 91 15.06 -4.94 -10.28
CA ARG A 91 16.01 -4.85 -11.41
C ARG A 91 16.67 -6.19 -11.71
N GLU A 92 17.00 -6.98 -10.70
CA GLU A 92 17.60 -8.31 -10.88
C GLU A 92 16.59 -9.34 -11.40
N SER A 93 15.30 -9.17 -11.09
CA SER A 93 14.22 -10.05 -11.56
C SER A 93 13.72 -9.74 -12.99
N LEU A 94 14.32 -8.77 -13.68
CA LEU A 94 13.97 -8.43 -15.06
C LEU A 94 14.01 -9.67 -15.97
N PRO A 95 12.92 -10.00 -16.69
CA PRO A 95 12.89 -11.15 -17.57
C PRO A 95 13.92 -10.97 -18.70
N LYS A 96 14.87 -11.90 -18.79
CA LYS A 96 15.94 -11.90 -19.82
C LYS A 96 15.42 -11.91 -21.26
N ARG A 97 14.16 -12.29 -21.48
CA ARG A 97 13.49 -12.19 -22.79
C ARG A 97 11.97 -12.08 -22.59
N ILE A 98 11.35 -11.10 -23.25
CA ILE A 98 9.89 -11.00 -23.33
C ILE A 98 9.45 -11.79 -24.57
N ASP A 99 8.89 -12.97 -24.38
CA ASP A 99 8.32 -13.75 -25.48
C ASP A 99 6.88 -13.30 -25.74
N ARG A 100 6.66 -12.57 -26.84
CA ARG A 100 5.31 -12.17 -27.26
C ARG A 100 4.66 -13.42 -27.83
N ARG A 101 3.79 -14.08 -27.04
CA ARG A 101 2.96 -15.19 -27.53
C ARG A 101 2.29 -14.77 -28.83
N ARG A 102 2.72 -15.38 -29.93
CA ARG A 102 2.13 -15.21 -31.26
C ARG A 102 0.73 -15.82 -31.18
N ASN A 103 -0.29 -14.98 -31.25
CA ASN A 103 -1.68 -15.40 -31.27
C ASN A 103 -1.93 -16.14 -32.59
N THR A 104 -1.78 -17.47 -32.59
CA THR A 104 -2.11 -18.33 -33.72
C THR A 104 -3.49 -18.93 -33.49
N GLY A 105 -4.51 -18.38 -34.13
CA GLY A 105 -5.80 -19.07 -34.24
C GLY A 105 -7.05 -18.20 -34.27
N SER A 106 -7.14 -17.23 -35.18
CA SER A 106 -8.44 -16.75 -35.66
C SER A 106 -8.58 -17.20 -37.11
N LYS A 107 -9.13 -18.40 -37.33
CA LYS A 107 -9.67 -18.76 -38.65
C LYS A 107 -11.18 -18.62 -38.57
N ALA A 108 -11.66 -17.58 -39.24
CA ALA A 108 -13.02 -17.44 -39.70
C ALA A 108 -13.39 -18.63 -40.60
N GLY A 109 -14.65 -19.03 -40.51
CA GLY A 109 -15.29 -20.09 -41.28
C GLY A 109 -16.79 -20.01 -41.01
N ASP A 110 -17.36 -18.89 -41.41
CA ASP A 110 -18.79 -18.65 -41.61
C ASP A 110 -19.24 -19.46 -42.84
N ASP A 111 -20.25 -20.30 -42.68
CA ASP A 111 -21.31 -20.48 -43.69
C ASP A 111 -22.44 -21.32 -43.07
N ASN A 112 -23.36 -20.64 -42.39
CA ASN A 112 -24.59 -21.24 -41.91
C ASN A 112 -25.66 -21.15 -43.01
N GLN A 113 -26.15 -22.31 -43.44
CA GLN A 113 -27.18 -22.48 -44.45
C GLN A 113 -28.48 -21.72 -44.11
N ARG A 114 -28.89 -20.83 -45.02
CA ARG A 114 -30.28 -20.44 -45.25
C ARG A 114 -30.49 -20.11 -46.73
N PRO A 115 -31.30 -20.87 -47.48
CA PRO A 115 -32.06 -20.29 -48.56
C PRO A 115 -33.34 -19.67 -47.99
N SER A 116 -33.48 -18.36 -48.16
CA SER A 116 -34.72 -17.62 -47.91
C SER A 116 -35.54 -17.51 -49.19
N SER A 117 -36.86 -17.63 -49.00
CA SER A 117 -37.99 -17.10 -49.79
C SER A 117 -38.22 -17.59 -51.22
N ALA A 118 -39.24 -18.46 -51.33
CA ALA A 118 -40.26 -18.36 -52.38
C ALA A 118 -41.19 -17.15 -52.11
N GLU A 119 -42.02 -16.82 -53.10
CA GLU A 119 -43.02 -15.73 -53.23
C GLU A 119 -42.40 -14.46 -53.87
N ASP A 120 -42.38 -14.37 -55.21
CA ASP A 120 -43.47 -14.02 -56.16
C ASP A 120 -43.94 -12.56 -56.00
N ASP A 121 -43.68 -11.73 -57.03
CA ASP A 121 -44.69 -10.96 -57.76
C ASP A 121 -44.05 -9.93 -58.73
N ASP A 122 -44.25 -10.22 -60.02
CA ASP A 122 -44.61 -9.33 -61.12
C ASP A 122 -43.61 -8.26 -61.66
N GLU A 123 -42.81 -8.69 -62.64
CA GLU A 123 -42.41 -7.86 -63.79
C GLU A 123 -43.10 -8.39 -65.06
N GLU A 124 -44.04 -7.62 -65.62
CA GLU A 124 -44.51 -7.54 -67.03
C GLU A 124 -45.85 -6.77 -67.02
N GLY A 125 -46.20 -5.79 -67.85
CA GLY A 125 -45.61 -5.09 -68.96
C GLY A 125 -46.61 -4.03 -69.47
N VAL A 126 -46.08 -3.02 -70.17
CA VAL A 126 -46.68 -2.21 -71.27
C VAL A 126 -48.18 -1.84 -71.31
N GLY A 127 -48.43 -0.53 -71.49
CA GLY A 127 -49.22 -0.08 -72.65
C GLY A 127 -50.54 0.67 -72.38
N PHE A 128 -50.49 1.99 -72.67
CA PHE A 128 -51.58 2.95 -72.94
C PHE A 128 -52.41 3.51 -71.78
#